data_AF-A0A6U4FWI1-F1
#
_entry.id   AF-A0A6U4FWI1-F1
#
_cell.length_a   1.000
_cell.length_b   1.000
_cell.length_c   1.000
_cell.angle_alpha   90.00
_cell.angle_beta   90.00
_cell.angle_gamma   90.00
#
_symmetry.space_group_name_H-M   'P 1'
#
loop_
_entity.id
_entity.type
_entity.pdbx_description
1 polymer ?
#
loop_
_entity_poly.entity_id
_entity_poly.type
_entity_poly.pdbx_seq_one_letter_code
_entity_poly.pdbx_strand_id
1 'polypeptide(L)'
;MTMAPPPRLRLDVERDPGLVYLDNAGRTPLPRCVLKAGERALKRKVRPWEGMGNDADVDDVRARYARIIGHDNGADIALCPSTSYSMSLAAHNLVRTGVIARGTEVLVLQNQMASNVMPWQSACRRAGARLRVVPSPSRTWTEAILRDIAQDDARAAPRIAVLALPPLHWTDGALVDLEAIGAAKGGRVLVVDATQAAGAMPLSARRARVDVMAASVHKWLLSPYGMSLVYIHPRFHATWEPLEFHERRRRGSDSATWDEVLKRS
;
A
#
# COMPACT_ATOMS: atom_id res chain seq x y z
N MET A 1 1.57 0.58 -36.43
CA MET A 1 2.63 1.48 -35.92
C MET A 1 3.52 0.69 -34.99
N THR A 2 4.75 0.36 -35.40
CA THR A 2 5.78 -0.16 -34.51
C THR A 2 6.25 0.98 -33.60
N MET A 3 5.80 0.99 -32.34
CA MET A 3 6.36 1.89 -31.33
C MET A 3 7.86 1.60 -31.21
N ALA A 4 8.70 2.62 -31.36
CA ALA A 4 10.10 2.51 -30.97
C ALA A 4 10.16 1.98 -29.53
N PRO A 5 11.07 1.04 -29.20
CA PRO A 5 11.20 0.57 -27.84
C PRO A 5 11.42 1.79 -26.93
N PRO A 6 10.74 1.87 -25.78
CA PRO A 6 10.91 3.00 -24.87
C PRO A 6 12.40 3.17 -24.58
N PRO A 7 12.88 4.42 -24.39
CA PRO A 7 14.28 4.67 -24.09
C PRO A 7 14.69 3.74 -22.94
N ARG A 8 15.75 2.93 -23.16
CA ARG A 8 16.26 2.03 -22.14
C ARG A 8 16.62 2.87 -20.93
N LEU A 9 15.80 2.83 -19.88
CA LEU A 9 16.15 3.41 -18.59
C LEU A 9 17.36 2.63 -18.08
N ARG A 10 18.56 3.19 -18.28
CA ARG A 10 19.77 2.66 -17.68
C ARG A 10 19.85 3.21 -16.28
N LEU A 11 19.34 2.44 -15.32
CA LEU A 11 19.59 2.72 -13.91
C LEU A 11 21.11 2.69 -13.68
N ASP A 12 21.61 3.75 -13.04
CA ASP A 12 22.98 3.84 -12.52
C ASP A 12 23.06 3.03 -11.23
N VAL A 13 23.32 1.74 -11.38
CA VAL A 13 23.43 0.74 -10.30
C VAL A 13 24.78 0.07 -10.40
N GLU A 14 25.24 -0.55 -9.33
CA GLU A 14 26.39 -1.46 -9.39
C GLU A 14 26.05 -2.68 -10.27
N ARG A 15 27.03 -3.12 -11.07
CA ARG A 15 26.85 -4.20 -12.04
C ARG A 15 28.01 -5.16 -11.93
N ASP A 16 27.68 -6.43 -11.94
CA ASP A 16 28.63 -7.51 -12.24
C ASP A 16 28.49 -7.86 -13.73
N PRO A 17 29.52 -7.65 -14.57
CA PRO A 17 29.47 -7.97 -16.00
C PRO A 17 29.16 -9.45 -16.31
N GLY A 18 29.42 -10.37 -15.37
CA GLY A 18 29.13 -11.79 -15.52
C GLY A 18 27.71 -12.20 -15.10
N LEU A 19 26.89 -11.27 -14.60
CA LEU A 19 25.58 -11.56 -14.01
C LEU A 19 24.44 -10.94 -14.82
N VAL A 20 23.44 -11.76 -15.16
CA VAL A 20 22.14 -11.30 -15.66
C VAL A 20 21.13 -11.35 -14.50
N TYR A 21 20.75 -10.18 -13.98
CA TYR A 21 19.85 -10.07 -12.84
C TYR A 21 18.37 -9.98 -13.28
N LEU A 22 17.57 -11.00 -12.97
CA LEU A 22 16.15 -11.11 -13.35
C LEU A 22 15.19 -11.22 -12.16
N ASP A 23 15.62 -10.86 -10.95
CA ASP A 23 14.83 -10.97 -9.70
C ASP A 23 14.36 -9.60 -9.17
N ASN A 24 14.13 -8.63 -10.05
CA ASN A 24 13.69 -7.27 -9.66
C ASN A 24 12.34 -7.27 -8.90
N ALA A 25 11.46 -8.23 -9.21
CA ALA A 25 10.19 -8.42 -8.51
C ALA A 25 10.37 -8.94 -7.06
N GLY A 26 11.51 -9.56 -6.77
CA GLY A 26 11.95 -9.94 -5.44
C GLY A 26 12.63 -8.77 -4.72
N ARG A 27 13.68 -8.20 -5.33
CA ARG A 27 14.44 -7.06 -4.82
C ARG A 27 15.15 -6.32 -5.96
N THR A 28 15.21 -5.00 -5.92
CA THR A 28 15.92 -4.24 -6.96
C THR A 28 17.32 -3.83 -6.52
N PRO A 29 18.31 -3.78 -7.42
CA PRO A 29 19.57 -3.09 -7.17
C PRO A 29 19.32 -1.61 -6.83
N LEU A 30 20.07 -1.09 -5.86
CA LEU A 30 19.92 0.28 -5.41
C LEU A 30 20.64 1.26 -6.36
N PRO A 31 19.97 2.27 -6.92
CA PRO A 31 20.65 3.29 -7.71
C PRO A 31 21.70 4.05 -6.89
N ARG A 32 22.84 4.42 -7.50
CA ARG A 32 23.93 5.13 -6.81
C ARG A 32 23.48 6.45 -6.19
N CYS A 33 22.50 7.12 -6.80
CA CYS A 33 21.92 8.35 -6.22
C CYS A 33 21.19 8.07 -4.90
N VAL A 34 20.52 6.92 -4.78
CA VAL A 34 19.81 6.49 -3.57
C VAL A 34 20.80 6.03 -2.50
N LEU A 35 21.86 5.31 -2.87
CA LEU A 35 22.96 4.97 -1.97
C LEU A 35 23.56 6.24 -1.34
N LYS A 36 23.93 7.22 -2.16
CA LYS A 36 24.47 8.51 -1.70
C LYS A 36 23.49 9.25 -0.78
N ALA A 37 22.19 9.16 -1.04
CA ALA A 37 21.17 9.78 -0.18
C ALA A 37 21.09 9.08 1.19
N GLY A 38 21.11 7.74 1.22
CA GLY A 38 21.16 6.95 2.45
C GLY A 38 22.41 7.25 3.29
N GLU A 39 23.58 7.32 2.67
CA GLU A 39 24.83 7.69 3.35
C GLU A 39 24.75 9.08 3.99
N ARG A 40 24.18 10.07 3.27
CA ARG A 40 23.96 11.42 3.84
C ARG A 40 23.01 11.37 5.03
N ALA A 41 21.92 10.60 4.94
CA ALA A 41 20.96 10.45 6.04
C ALA A 41 21.60 9.81 7.28
N LEU A 42 22.37 8.73 7.10
CA LEU A 42 23.09 8.08 8.20
C LEU A 42 24.13 9.00 8.85
N LYS A 43 24.86 9.80 8.05
CA LYS A 43 25.82 10.78 8.56
C LYS A 43 25.19 11.80 9.51
N ARG A 44 23.92 12.18 9.32
CA ARG A 44 23.21 13.07 10.28
C ARG A 44 23.12 12.46 11.67
N LYS A 45 22.95 11.13 11.78
CA LYS A 45 22.89 10.43 13.08
C LYS A 45 24.24 10.40 13.79
N VAL A 46 25.35 10.55 13.07
CA VAL A 46 26.70 10.69 13.66
C VAL A 46 26.83 12.03 14.39
N ARG A 47 26.10 13.06 13.95
CA ARG A 47 26.10 14.41 14.53
C ARG A 47 24.68 14.87 14.86
N PRO A 48 23.98 14.19 15.80
CA PRO A 48 22.57 14.45 16.06
C PRO A 48 22.29 15.86 16.58
N TRP A 49 23.29 16.55 17.14
CA TRP A 49 23.22 17.94 17.59
C TRP A 49 23.14 18.96 16.43
N GLU A 50 23.45 18.56 15.20
CA GLU A 50 23.30 19.41 13.99
C GLU A 50 21.90 19.27 13.36
N GLY A 51 21.04 18.40 13.91
CA GLY A 51 19.69 18.13 13.40
C GLY A 51 19.60 16.82 12.59
N MET A 52 18.51 16.10 12.80
CA MET A 52 18.33 14.72 12.30
C MET A 52 17.63 14.64 10.92
N GLY A 53 17.19 15.77 10.36
CA GLY A 53 16.20 15.81 9.29
C GLY A 53 15.22 16.96 9.53
N ASN A 54 14.45 17.33 8.50
CA ASN A 54 13.31 18.23 8.64
C ASN A 54 12.04 17.55 8.12
N ASP A 55 10.87 18.04 8.52
CA ASP A 55 9.59 17.52 8.04
C ASP A 55 9.41 17.69 6.52
N ALA A 56 10.12 18.64 5.91
CA ALA A 56 10.10 18.87 4.47
C ALA A 56 10.60 17.66 3.67
N ASP A 57 11.62 16.92 4.15
CA ASP A 57 12.08 15.68 3.48
C ASP A 57 10.95 14.62 3.47
N VAL A 58 10.17 14.52 4.56
CA VAL A 58 9.03 13.58 4.66
C VAL A 58 7.89 14.03 3.76
N ASP A 59 7.57 15.32 3.76
CA ASP A 59 6.49 15.87 2.94
C ASP A 59 6.80 15.80 1.44
N ASP A 60 8.07 15.93 1.03
CA ASP A 60 8.50 15.69 -0.35
C ASP A 60 8.31 14.22 -0.75
N VAL A 61 8.68 13.26 0.11
CA VAL A 61 8.42 11.83 -0.13
C VAL A 61 6.93 11.55 -0.31
N ARG A 62 6.09 12.11 0.59
CA ARG A 62 4.63 12.00 0.52
C ARG A 62 4.08 12.57 -0.78
N ALA A 63 4.47 13.77 -1.16
CA ALA A 63 4.02 14.44 -2.38
C ALA A 63 4.44 13.67 -3.65
N ARG A 64 5.68 13.15 -3.69
CA ARG A 64 6.16 12.33 -4.81
C ARG A 64 5.38 11.03 -4.95
N TYR A 65 5.12 10.34 -3.84
CA TYR A 65 4.37 9.10 -3.88
C TYR A 65 2.90 9.32 -4.26
N ALA A 66 2.25 10.37 -3.73
CA ALA A 66 0.91 10.76 -4.15
C ALA A 66 0.83 10.89 -5.69
N ARG A 67 1.80 11.58 -6.30
CA ARG A 67 1.89 11.71 -7.77
C ARG A 67 2.06 10.37 -8.48
N ILE A 68 2.93 9.48 -7.97
CA ILE A 68 3.16 8.13 -8.55
C ILE A 68 1.86 7.32 -8.61
N ILE A 69 1.02 7.44 -7.59
CA ILE A 69 -0.26 6.72 -7.51
C ILE A 69 -1.43 7.53 -8.08
N GLY A 70 -1.18 8.60 -8.84
CA GLY A 70 -2.21 9.42 -9.46
C GLY A 70 -3.17 10.08 -8.46
N HIS A 71 -2.62 10.57 -7.34
CA HIS A 71 -3.27 11.35 -6.29
C HIS A 71 -2.54 12.69 -6.10
N ASP A 72 -3.21 13.67 -5.49
CA ASP A 72 -2.74 15.06 -5.49
C ASP A 72 -2.33 15.59 -4.10
N ASN A 73 -2.68 14.89 -3.03
CA ASN A 73 -2.44 15.35 -1.66
C ASN A 73 -1.48 14.43 -0.88
N GLY A 74 -0.28 14.93 -0.59
CA GLY A 74 0.71 14.21 0.22
C GLY A 74 0.28 13.97 1.67
N ALA A 75 -0.61 14.79 2.23
CA ALA A 75 -1.08 14.61 3.61
C ALA A 75 -1.88 13.31 3.81
N ASP A 76 -2.34 12.70 2.71
CA ASP A 76 -3.06 11.41 2.72
C ASP A 76 -2.09 10.20 2.70
N ILE A 77 -0.78 10.45 2.69
CA ILE A 77 0.27 9.42 2.65
C ILE A 77 0.94 9.27 4.02
N ALA A 78 0.91 8.05 4.55
CA ALA A 78 1.69 7.65 5.72
C ALA A 78 2.89 6.80 5.33
N LEU A 79 3.96 6.90 6.12
CA LEU A 79 5.15 6.06 6.02
C LEU A 79 5.03 4.97 7.07
N CYS A 80 5.15 3.70 6.66
CA CYS A 80 5.05 2.54 7.54
C CYS A 80 6.28 1.64 7.38
N PRO A 81 6.65 0.81 8.38
CA PRO A 81 7.85 -0.05 8.31
C PRO A 81 7.82 -1.11 7.21
N SER A 82 6.63 -1.57 6.79
CA SER A 82 6.47 -2.57 5.74
C SER A 82 5.03 -2.61 5.20
N THR A 83 4.84 -3.18 4.01
CA THR A 83 3.50 -3.37 3.45
C THR A 83 2.63 -4.25 4.33
N SER A 84 3.20 -5.29 4.97
CA SER A 84 2.49 -6.10 5.97
C SER A 84 1.95 -5.25 7.13
N TYR A 85 2.72 -4.26 7.58
CA TYR A 85 2.28 -3.31 8.60
C TYR A 85 1.12 -2.45 8.07
N SER A 86 1.26 -1.86 6.88
CA SER A 86 0.20 -1.04 6.27
C SER A 86 -1.11 -1.81 6.07
N MET A 87 -1.03 -3.08 5.64
CA MET A 87 -2.19 -3.96 5.51
C MET A 87 -2.80 -4.30 6.86
N SER A 88 -1.97 -4.52 7.88
CA SER A 88 -2.44 -4.75 9.25
C SER A 88 -3.11 -3.51 9.85
N LEU A 89 -2.61 -2.31 9.54
CA LEU A 89 -3.23 -1.03 9.94
C LEU A 89 -4.63 -0.89 9.35
N ALA A 90 -4.78 -1.18 8.05
CA ALA A 90 -6.09 -1.15 7.39
C ALA A 90 -7.04 -2.22 7.98
N ALA A 91 -6.58 -3.47 8.11
CA ALA A 91 -7.37 -4.55 8.65
C ALA A 91 -7.81 -4.27 10.11
N HIS A 92 -6.91 -3.73 10.94
CA HIS A 92 -7.21 -3.34 12.32
C HIS A 92 -8.33 -2.30 12.36
N ASN A 93 -8.20 -1.20 11.61
CA ASN A 93 -9.18 -0.12 11.63
C ASN A 93 -10.52 -0.52 11.01
N LEU A 94 -10.52 -1.37 10.00
CA LEU A 94 -11.76 -1.87 9.40
C LEU A 94 -12.51 -2.82 10.34
N VAL A 95 -11.82 -3.54 11.23
CA VAL A 95 -12.46 -4.27 12.33
C VAL A 95 -12.98 -3.30 13.39
N ARG A 96 -12.15 -2.34 13.83
CA ARG A 96 -12.50 -1.36 14.88
C ARG A 96 -13.72 -0.51 14.51
N THR A 97 -13.86 -0.15 13.24
CA THR A 97 -14.99 0.64 12.71
C THR A 97 -16.20 -0.19 12.31
N GLY A 98 -16.16 -1.52 12.49
CA GLY A 98 -17.28 -2.42 12.20
C GLY A 98 -17.50 -2.75 10.71
N VAL A 99 -16.63 -2.29 9.81
CA VAL A 99 -16.69 -2.69 8.38
C VAL A 99 -16.43 -4.19 8.23
N ILE A 100 -15.41 -4.70 8.94
CA ILE A 100 -15.18 -6.13 9.09
C ILE A 100 -15.82 -6.55 10.42
N ALA A 101 -17.00 -7.13 10.32
CA ALA A 101 -17.79 -7.62 11.44
C ALA A 101 -18.37 -9.01 11.15
N ARG A 102 -19.00 -9.62 12.16
CA ARG A 102 -19.62 -10.94 12.03
C ARG A 102 -20.55 -10.99 10.81
N GLY A 103 -20.37 -12.00 9.96
CA GLY A 103 -21.19 -12.22 8.78
C GLY A 103 -20.75 -11.47 7.51
N THR A 104 -19.77 -10.57 7.61
CA THR A 104 -19.10 -9.93 6.46
C THR A 104 -17.99 -10.80 5.88
N GLU A 105 -17.56 -10.47 4.67
CA GLU A 105 -16.53 -11.16 3.91
C GLU A 105 -15.44 -10.19 3.41
N VAL A 106 -14.19 -10.63 3.49
CA VAL A 106 -13.03 -9.97 2.86
C VAL A 106 -12.57 -10.82 1.69
N LEU A 107 -12.57 -10.23 0.49
CA LEU A 107 -12.19 -10.92 -0.74
C LEU A 107 -10.69 -10.75 -1.02
N VAL A 108 -9.98 -11.86 -1.23
CA VAL A 108 -8.57 -11.94 -1.63
C VAL A 108 -8.40 -12.89 -2.82
N LEU A 109 -7.27 -12.84 -3.51
CA LEU A 109 -6.95 -13.77 -4.61
C LEU A 109 -6.25 -15.04 -4.09
N GLN A 110 -6.50 -16.18 -4.75
CA GLN A 110 -5.71 -17.39 -4.55
C GLN A 110 -4.23 -17.13 -4.89
N ASN A 111 -3.31 -17.76 -4.14
CA ASN A 111 -1.86 -17.62 -4.30
C ASN A 111 -1.33 -16.18 -4.13
N GLN A 112 -2.09 -15.32 -3.46
CA GLN A 112 -1.65 -13.97 -3.15
C GLN A 112 -0.50 -13.94 -2.13
N MET A 113 0.34 -12.89 -2.21
CA MET A 113 1.43 -12.63 -1.27
C MET A 113 0.93 -12.60 0.19
N ALA A 114 1.67 -13.23 1.10
CA ALA A 114 1.28 -13.38 2.50
C ALA A 114 0.97 -12.04 3.20
N SER A 115 1.69 -10.97 2.85
CA SER A 115 1.45 -9.61 3.36
C SER A 115 0.06 -9.07 3.03
N ASN A 116 -0.58 -9.58 1.99
CA ASN A 116 -1.93 -9.23 1.56
C ASN A 116 -2.94 -10.38 1.77
N VAL A 117 -2.65 -11.31 2.67
CA VAL A 117 -3.57 -12.40 3.07
C VAL A 117 -3.64 -12.54 4.59
N MET A 118 -2.48 -12.66 5.26
CA MET A 118 -2.42 -12.94 6.69
C MET A 118 -3.09 -11.86 7.57
N PRO A 119 -2.97 -10.54 7.29
CA PRO A 119 -3.68 -9.52 8.06
C PRO A 119 -5.21 -9.69 7.98
N TRP A 120 -5.72 -9.97 6.78
CA TRP A 120 -7.16 -10.20 6.54
C TRP A 120 -7.65 -11.48 7.19
N GLN A 121 -6.88 -12.57 7.10
CA GLN A 121 -7.19 -13.82 7.78
C GLN A 121 -7.32 -13.63 9.30
N SER A 122 -6.36 -12.93 9.90
CA SER A 122 -6.37 -12.63 11.33
C SER A 122 -7.55 -11.73 11.72
N ALA A 123 -7.82 -10.68 10.94
CA ALA A 123 -8.95 -9.78 11.15
C ALA A 123 -10.30 -10.49 11.05
N CYS A 124 -10.49 -11.33 10.03
CA CYS A 124 -11.71 -12.11 9.86
C CYS A 124 -11.96 -13.04 11.05
N ARG A 125 -10.91 -13.77 11.49
CA ARG A 125 -10.98 -14.65 12.67
C ARG A 125 -11.38 -13.88 13.93
N ARG A 126 -10.79 -12.70 14.17
CA ARG A 126 -11.11 -11.87 15.35
C ARG A 126 -12.53 -11.31 15.33
N ALA A 127 -13.02 -10.91 14.17
CA ALA A 127 -14.32 -10.26 14.03
C ALA A 127 -15.50 -11.24 13.81
N GLY A 128 -15.22 -12.53 13.60
CA GLY A 128 -16.23 -13.51 13.15
C GLY A 128 -16.68 -13.29 11.71
N ALA A 129 -15.85 -12.63 10.89
CA ALA A 129 -16.04 -12.47 9.45
C ALA A 129 -15.41 -13.66 8.70
N ARG A 130 -15.57 -13.73 7.38
CA ARG A 130 -14.99 -14.77 6.53
C ARG A 130 -13.99 -14.21 5.52
N LEU A 131 -12.91 -14.95 5.29
CA LEU A 131 -11.98 -14.67 4.18
C LEU A 131 -12.47 -15.43 2.95
N ARG A 132 -12.92 -14.72 1.92
CA ARG A 132 -13.35 -15.28 0.63
C ARG A 132 -12.17 -15.26 -0.32
N VAL A 133 -11.78 -16.42 -0.83
CA VAL A 133 -10.67 -16.57 -1.77
C VAL A 133 -11.23 -16.73 -3.18
N VAL A 134 -10.87 -15.83 -4.09
CA VAL A 134 -11.15 -15.95 -5.52
C VAL A 134 -10.20 -17.00 -6.09
N PRO A 135 -10.71 -18.13 -6.63
CA PRO A 135 -9.85 -19.15 -7.22
C PRO A 135 -9.15 -18.62 -8.48
N SER A 136 -8.01 -19.21 -8.82
CA SER A 136 -7.28 -18.88 -10.05
C SER A 136 -8.21 -19.01 -11.27
N PRO A 137 -8.35 -17.95 -12.08
CA PRO A 137 -9.31 -17.94 -13.18
C PRO A 137 -8.78 -18.70 -14.40
N SER A 138 -9.70 -19.18 -15.24
CA SER A 138 -9.37 -19.71 -16.57
C SER A 138 -9.15 -18.63 -17.63
N ARG A 139 -9.57 -17.38 -17.36
CA ARG A 139 -9.45 -16.23 -18.28
C ARG A 139 -8.65 -15.09 -17.64
N THR A 140 -9.31 -14.23 -16.85
CA THR A 140 -8.66 -13.07 -16.23
C THR A 140 -9.08 -12.91 -14.78
N TRP A 141 -8.20 -12.32 -13.97
CA TRP A 141 -8.50 -11.98 -12.57
C TRP A 141 -9.63 -10.96 -12.48
N THR A 142 -9.63 -9.94 -13.36
CA THR A 142 -10.70 -8.94 -13.43
C THR A 142 -12.08 -9.58 -13.57
N GLU A 143 -12.27 -10.50 -14.54
CA GLU A 143 -13.56 -11.17 -14.76
C GLU A 143 -14.00 -11.99 -13.54
N ALA A 144 -13.08 -12.68 -12.87
CA ALA A 144 -13.40 -13.48 -11.70
C ALA A 144 -13.81 -12.60 -10.50
N ILE A 145 -13.10 -11.50 -10.26
CA ILE A 145 -13.44 -10.55 -9.19
C ILE A 145 -14.80 -9.89 -9.46
N LEU A 146 -15.04 -9.42 -10.69
CA LEU A 146 -16.32 -8.80 -11.07
C LEU A 146 -17.49 -9.78 -10.93
N ARG A 147 -17.28 -11.06 -11.28
CA ARG A 147 -18.28 -12.11 -11.06
C ARG A 147 -18.61 -12.28 -9.59
N ASP A 148 -17.60 -12.33 -8.73
CA ASP A 148 -17.80 -12.47 -7.29
C ASP A 148 -18.55 -11.27 -6.68
N ILE A 149 -18.26 -10.06 -7.15
CA ILE A 149 -18.99 -8.83 -6.80
C ILE A 149 -20.45 -8.92 -7.25
N ALA A 150 -20.70 -9.23 -8.53
CA ALA A 150 -22.05 -9.31 -9.08
C ALA A 150 -22.91 -10.40 -8.38
N GLN A 151 -22.32 -11.55 -8.07
CA GLN A 151 -22.98 -12.61 -7.32
C GLN A 151 -23.30 -12.21 -5.88
N ASP A 152 -22.45 -11.39 -5.25
CA ASP A 152 -22.70 -10.86 -3.91
C ASP A 152 -23.79 -9.78 -3.92
N ASP A 153 -23.79 -8.90 -4.92
CA ASP A 153 -24.83 -7.87 -5.12
C ASP A 153 -26.22 -8.47 -5.40
N ALA A 154 -26.29 -9.65 -6.01
CA ALA A 154 -27.54 -10.37 -6.25
C ALA A 154 -28.16 -10.99 -4.99
N ARG A 155 -27.46 -10.97 -3.85
CA ARG A 155 -27.98 -11.50 -2.57
C ARG A 155 -28.93 -10.49 -1.93
N ALA A 156 -29.95 -10.99 -1.23
CA ALA A 156 -30.81 -10.14 -0.40
C ALA A 156 -30.03 -9.33 0.66
N ALA A 157 -28.89 -9.87 1.12
CA ALA A 157 -27.93 -9.17 1.96
C ALA A 157 -26.50 -9.46 1.46
N PRO A 158 -25.87 -8.53 0.72
CA PRO A 158 -24.47 -8.62 0.31
C PRO A 158 -23.54 -8.75 1.52
N ARG A 159 -22.47 -9.54 1.37
CA ARG A 159 -21.55 -9.86 2.48
C ARG A 159 -20.15 -9.34 2.26
N ILE A 160 -19.69 -9.18 1.02
CA ILE A 160 -18.34 -8.70 0.74
C ILE A 160 -18.27 -7.23 1.20
N ALA A 161 -17.47 -6.95 2.22
CA ALA A 161 -17.26 -5.61 2.75
C ALA A 161 -15.93 -5.00 2.28
N VAL A 162 -14.94 -5.85 2.00
CA VAL A 162 -13.58 -5.43 1.62
C VAL A 162 -13.10 -6.22 0.41
N LEU A 163 -12.51 -5.51 -0.55
CA LEU A 163 -11.79 -6.04 -1.69
C LEU A 163 -10.28 -5.78 -1.47
N ALA A 164 -9.52 -6.82 -1.10
CA ALA A 164 -8.08 -6.75 -0.87
C ALA A 164 -7.33 -7.30 -2.09
N LEU A 165 -6.95 -6.41 -3.01
CA LEU A 165 -6.58 -6.75 -4.38
C LEU A 165 -5.27 -6.08 -4.81
N PRO A 166 -4.44 -6.70 -5.65
CA PRO A 166 -3.31 -6.01 -6.27
C PRO A 166 -3.72 -5.42 -7.64
N PRO A 167 -2.94 -4.51 -8.24
CA PRO A 167 -3.08 -4.11 -9.66
C PRO A 167 -2.61 -5.20 -10.63
N LEU A 168 -1.76 -6.12 -10.16
CA LEU A 168 -1.31 -7.29 -10.90
C LEU A 168 -1.02 -8.43 -9.93
N HIS A 169 -1.32 -9.65 -10.33
CA HIS A 169 -1.14 -10.81 -9.48
C HIS A 169 0.34 -11.18 -9.35
N TRP A 170 0.84 -11.30 -8.11
CA TRP A 170 2.28 -11.32 -7.86
C TRP A 170 2.98 -12.57 -8.39
N THR A 171 2.25 -13.69 -8.54
CA THR A 171 2.81 -14.99 -8.94
C THR A 171 2.97 -15.11 -10.45
N ASP A 172 2.01 -14.63 -11.22
CA ASP A 172 1.93 -14.84 -12.67
C ASP A 172 2.03 -13.54 -13.49
N GLY A 173 2.03 -12.38 -12.81
CA GLY A 173 2.09 -11.06 -13.46
C GLY A 173 0.79 -10.63 -14.14
N ALA A 174 -0.29 -11.40 -14.05
CA ALA A 174 -1.55 -11.10 -14.73
C ALA A 174 -2.20 -9.83 -14.15
N LEU A 175 -2.62 -8.93 -15.03
CA LEU A 175 -3.18 -7.63 -14.63
C LEU A 175 -4.58 -7.76 -14.03
N VAL A 176 -4.89 -6.85 -13.11
CA VAL A 176 -6.21 -6.61 -12.55
C VAL A 176 -6.63 -5.18 -12.92
N ASP A 177 -7.74 -5.04 -13.63
CA ASP A 177 -8.28 -3.74 -13.99
C ASP A 177 -8.97 -3.10 -12.78
N LEU A 178 -8.18 -2.39 -11.97
CA LEU A 178 -8.67 -1.72 -10.77
C LEU A 178 -9.68 -0.61 -11.06
N GLU A 179 -9.68 -0.02 -12.27
CA GLU A 179 -10.67 0.99 -12.63
C GLU A 179 -12.04 0.33 -12.85
N ALA A 180 -12.09 -0.81 -13.53
CA ALA A 180 -13.31 -1.62 -13.65
C ALA A 180 -13.79 -2.14 -12.28
N ILE A 181 -12.88 -2.65 -11.43
CA ILE A 181 -13.24 -3.07 -10.06
C ILE A 181 -13.76 -1.88 -9.26
N GLY A 182 -13.10 -0.73 -9.32
CA GLY A 182 -13.48 0.50 -8.63
C GLY A 182 -14.86 1.01 -9.04
N ALA A 183 -15.23 0.85 -10.31
CA ALA A 183 -16.57 1.18 -10.81
C ALA A 183 -17.64 0.22 -10.28
N ALA A 184 -17.34 -1.07 -10.16
CA ALA A 184 -18.27 -2.10 -9.70
C ALA A 184 -18.33 -2.27 -8.17
N LYS A 185 -17.39 -1.71 -7.40
CA LYS A 185 -17.23 -2.03 -5.97
C LYS A 185 -18.43 -1.65 -5.09
N GLY A 186 -19.26 -0.69 -5.51
CA GLY A 186 -20.34 -0.15 -4.69
C GLY A 186 -19.83 0.45 -3.37
N GLY A 187 -20.41 0.04 -2.24
CA GLY A 187 -20.03 0.50 -0.90
C GLY A 187 -18.78 -0.15 -0.29
N ARG A 188 -18.18 -1.12 -1.00
CA ARG A 188 -17.05 -1.92 -0.50
C ARG A 188 -15.78 -1.07 -0.34
N VAL A 189 -14.97 -1.42 0.66
CA VAL A 189 -13.64 -0.82 0.83
C VAL A 189 -12.65 -1.51 -0.11
N LEU A 190 -11.98 -0.74 -0.98
CA LEU A 190 -10.95 -1.25 -1.88
C LEU A 190 -9.57 -0.98 -1.28
N VAL A 191 -8.89 -2.04 -0.88
CA VAL A 191 -7.54 -2.01 -0.30
C VAL A 191 -6.57 -2.64 -1.27
N VAL A 192 -5.52 -1.90 -1.65
CA VAL A 192 -4.62 -2.26 -2.75
C VAL A 192 -3.20 -2.50 -2.28
N ASP A 193 -2.66 -3.68 -2.61
CA ASP A 193 -1.21 -3.95 -2.55
C ASP A 193 -0.58 -3.55 -3.88
N ALA A 194 -0.03 -2.34 -3.94
CA ALA A 194 0.61 -1.80 -5.12
C ALA A 194 2.12 -2.13 -5.18
N THR A 195 2.62 -3.03 -4.33
CA THR A 195 4.06 -3.34 -4.24
C THR A 195 4.70 -3.72 -5.58
N GLN A 196 3.99 -4.45 -6.46
CA GLN A 196 4.51 -4.83 -7.77
C GLN A 196 4.23 -3.81 -8.88
N ALA A 197 3.43 -2.77 -8.61
CA ALA A 197 2.96 -1.82 -9.62
C ALA A 197 3.53 -0.39 -9.43
N ALA A 198 3.67 0.07 -8.18
CA ALA A 198 4.12 1.42 -7.86
C ALA A 198 5.55 1.65 -8.36
N GLY A 199 5.70 2.52 -9.37
CA GLY A 199 6.98 2.80 -10.05
C GLY A 199 7.27 1.91 -11.26
N ALA A 200 6.52 0.83 -11.47
CA ALA A 200 6.66 -0.07 -12.62
C ALA A 200 5.65 0.20 -13.74
N MET A 201 4.44 0.66 -13.40
CA MET A 201 3.37 0.90 -14.35
C MET A 201 2.50 2.10 -13.93
N PRO A 202 1.74 2.70 -14.86
CA PRO A 202 0.76 3.73 -14.51
C PRO A 202 -0.27 3.22 -13.51
N LEU A 203 -0.55 4.03 -12.49
CA LEU A 203 -1.50 3.71 -11.43
C LEU A 203 -2.27 4.97 -11.03
N SER A 204 -3.56 4.84 -10.72
CA SER A 204 -4.36 5.95 -10.19
C SER A 204 -5.32 5.49 -9.10
N ALA A 205 -5.01 5.86 -7.86
CA ALA A 205 -5.90 5.67 -6.71
C ALA A 205 -7.24 6.39 -6.93
N ARG A 206 -7.21 7.58 -7.54
CA ARG A 206 -8.42 8.36 -7.84
C ARG A 206 -9.33 7.67 -8.85
N ARG A 207 -8.82 7.29 -10.03
CA ARG A 207 -9.64 6.66 -11.08
C ARG A 207 -10.18 5.30 -10.64
N ALA A 208 -9.36 4.52 -9.94
CA ALA A 208 -9.77 3.22 -9.40
C ALA A 208 -10.59 3.30 -8.09
N ARG A 209 -10.88 4.51 -7.57
CA ARG A 209 -11.64 4.71 -6.32
C ARG A 209 -11.09 3.89 -5.16
N VAL A 210 -9.76 3.85 -5.05
CA VAL A 210 -9.04 3.12 -4.02
C VAL A 210 -9.21 3.83 -2.69
N ASP A 211 -9.41 3.05 -1.64
CA ASP A 211 -9.56 3.58 -0.28
C ASP A 211 -8.27 3.52 0.52
N VAL A 212 -7.49 2.47 0.32
CA VAL A 212 -6.16 2.31 0.89
C VAL A 212 -5.23 1.71 -0.16
N MET A 213 -4.03 2.25 -0.31
CA MET A 213 -3.04 1.70 -1.23
C MET A 213 -1.67 1.69 -0.58
N ALA A 214 -1.10 0.51 -0.34
CA ALA A 214 0.23 0.37 0.21
C ALA A 214 1.22 -0.18 -0.83
N ALA A 215 2.47 0.27 -0.77
CA ALA A 215 3.55 -0.27 -1.59
C ALA A 215 4.86 -0.34 -0.81
N SER A 216 5.56 -1.47 -0.95
CA SER A 216 6.93 -1.62 -0.46
C SER A 216 7.87 -0.78 -1.32
N VAL A 217 8.81 -0.05 -0.69
CA VAL A 217 9.67 0.86 -1.46
C VAL A 217 10.91 0.19 -2.07
N HIS A 218 11.27 -1.02 -1.60
CA HIS A 218 12.52 -1.72 -1.96
C HIS A 218 12.47 -2.54 -3.26
N LYS A 219 11.39 -2.39 -4.02
CA LYS A 219 11.20 -3.01 -5.32
C LYS A 219 11.16 -1.92 -6.39
N TRP A 220 10.04 -1.73 -7.06
CA TRP A 220 9.93 -0.83 -8.21
C TRP A 220 10.02 0.67 -7.87
N LEU A 221 10.03 1.03 -6.59
CA LEU A 221 10.35 2.38 -6.11
C LEU A 221 11.86 2.60 -5.82
N LEU A 222 12.69 1.57 -6.01
CA LEU A 222 14.15 1.64 -6.02
C LEU A 222 14.78 2.24 -4.76
N SER A 223 14.18 1.98 -3.60
CA SER A 223 14.58 2.53 -2.30
C SER A 223 15.13 1.44 -1.36
N PRO A 224 15.78 1.75 -0.22
CA PRO A 224 16.22 0.74 0.74
C PRO A 224 15.06 -0.03 1.42
N TYR A 225 15.41 -1.12 2.11
CA TYR A 225 14.46 -1.86 2.95
C TYR A 225 13.98 -1.06 4.17
N GLY A 226 12.91 -1.54 4.81
CA GLY A 226 12.41 -0.99 6.08
C GLY A 226 11.38 0.13 5.92
N MET A 227 10.79 0.29 4.74
CA MET A 227 9.74 1.27 4.51
C MET A 227 8.69 0.77 3.50
N SER A 228 7.49 1.27 3.69
CA SER A 228 6.37 1.23 2.77
C SER A 228 5.65 2.58 2.83
N LEU A 229 4.94 2.90 1.77
CA LEU A 229 4.14 4.11 1.66
C LEU A 229 2.68 3.68 1.54
N VAL A 230 1.81 4.25 2.35
CA VAL A 230 0.38 3.93 2.35
C VAL A 230 -0.44 5.19 2.15
N TYR A 231 -1.23 5.19 1.10
CA TYR A 231 -2.32 6.14 0.91
C TYR A 231 -3.53 5.69 1.71
N ILE A 232 -4.16 6.62 2.42
CA ILE A 232 -5.41 6.42 3.16
C ILE A 232 -6.38 7.52 2.74
N HIS A 233 -7.52 7.10 2.18
CA HIS A 233 -8.54 8.03 1.70
C HIS A 233 -9.01 8.98 2.82
N PRO A 234 -9.18 10.30 2.56
CA PRO A 234 -9.53 11.30 3.56
C PRO A 234 -10.73 10.95 4.46
N ARG A 235 -11.72 10.23 3.91
CA ARG A 235 -12.90 9.74 4.64
C ARG A 235 -12.57 8.92 5.91
N PHE A 236 -11.36 8.39 6.02
CA PHE A 236 -10.92 7.60 7.17
C PHE A 236 -10.12 8.40 8.19
N HIS A 237 -9.64 9.60 7.86
CA HIS A 237 -8.69 10.34 8.71
C HIS A 237 -9.24 10.68 10.09
N ALA A 238 -10.54 10.94 10.19
CA ALA A 238 -11.20 11.28 11.45
C ALA A 238 -11.48 10.06 12.34
N THR A 239 -11.46 8.85 11.76
CA THR A 239 -11.84 7.63 12.49
C THR A 239 -10.66 6.71 12.73
N TRP A 240 -9.70 6.60 11.80
CA TRP A 240 -8.64 5.61 11.90
C TRP A 240 -7.57 6.00 12.90
N GLU A 241 -7.09 5.00 13.63
CA GLU A 241 -6.03 5.12 14.62
C GLU A 241 -4.76 4.41 14.14
N PRO A 242 -3.56 4.89 14.50
CA PRO A 242 -2.32 4.19 14.22
C PRO A 242 -2.21 2.88 15.02
N LEU A 243 -1.38 1.94 14.55
CA LEU A 243 -1.04 0.75 15.34
C LEU A 243 0.00 1.08 16.42
N GLU A 244 0.90 2.02 16.14
CA GLU A 244 1.95 2.47 17.03
C GLU A 244 1.70 3.92 17.42
N PHE A 245 1.57 4.17 18.73
CA PHE A 245 1.45 5.50 19.29
C PHE A 245 2.84 6.02 19.69
N HIS A 246 3.24 7.16 19.12
CA HIS A 246 4.52 7.81 19.41
C HIS A 246 4.33 9.34 19.41
N GLU A 247 4.98 10.09 20.31
CA GLU A 247 4.71 11.53 20.44
C GLU A 247 5.00 12.30 19.14
N ARG A 248 6.20 12.13 18.55
CA ARG A 248 6.67 12.81 17.33
C ARG A 248 5.80 12.70 16.06
N ARG A 249 4.71 11.94 16.09
CA ARG A 249 3.77 11.79 14.97
C ARG A 249 2.35 12.27 15.31
N ARG A 250 2.15 12.84 16.50
CA ARG A 250 0.86 13.37 16.97
C ARG A 250 0.81 14.88 16.74
N ARG A 251 -0.24 15.40 16.11
CA ARG A 251 -0.42 16.86 15.99
C ARG A 251 -0.47 17.49 17.39
N GLY A 252 0.39 18.48 17.65
CA GLY A 252 0.44 19.21 18.91
C GLY A 252 1.27 18.56 20.02
N SER A 253 2.06 17.51 19.73
CA SER A 253 3.03 16.93 20.67
C SER A 253 4.29 17.76 20.87
N ASP A 254 4.64 18.60 19.88
CA ASP A 254 5.97 19.21 19.80
C ASP A 254 6.17 20.37 20.79
N SER A 255 5.09 20.79 21.47
CA SER A 255 5.07 21.94 22.37
C SER A 255 4.29 21.70 23.66
N ALA A 256 3.97 20.44 23.99
CA ALA A 256 3.11 20.10 25.12
C ALA A 256 3.86 19.22 26.13
N THR A 257 3.71 19.53 27.41
CA THR A 257 4.06 18.59 28.49
C THR A 257 3.24 17.31 28.35
N TRP A 258 3.73 16.19 28.87
CA TRP A 258 2.98 14.92 28.80
C TRP A 258 1.58 15.02 29.42
N ASP A 259 1.43 15.83 30.47
CA ASP A 259 0.14 16.11 31.10
C ASP A 259 -0.84 16.84 30.16
N GLU A 260 -0.35 17.70 29.27
CA GLU A 260 -1.16 18.39 28.26
C GLU A 260 -1.48 17.50 27.06
N VAL A 261 -0.55 16.62 26.67
CA VAL A 261 -0.79 15.62 25.61
C VAL A 261 -1.87 14.63 26.04
N LEU A 262 -1.83 14.15 27.28
CA LEU A 262 -2.78 13.15 27.79
C LEU A 262 -4.21 13.71 27.93
N LYS A 263 -4.38 14.97 28.34
CA LYS A 263 -5.69 15.63 28.48
C LYS A 263 -6.44 15.86 27.16
N ARG A 264 -5.75 15.80 26.02
CA ARG A 264 -6.30 16.02 24.67
C ARG A 264 -6.64 14.71 23.93
N SER A 265 -6.64 13.58 24.64
CA SER A 265 -6.84 12.23 24.07
C SER A 265 -8.30 11.79 24.18
#